data_AF-A0A1H8CKH2-F1
#
_entry.id   AF-A0A1H8CKH2-F1
#
_cell.length_a   1.000
_cell.length_b   1.000
_cell.length_c   1.000
_cell.angle_alpha   90.00
_cell.angle_beta   90.00
_cell.angle_gamma   90.00
#
_symmetry.space_group_name_H-M   'P 1'
#
loop_
_entity.id
_entity.type
_entity.pdbx_description
1 polymer ?
#
loop_
_entity_poly.entity_id
_entity_poly.type
_entity_poly.pdbx_seq_one_letter_code
_entity_poly.pdbx_strand_id
1 'polypeptide(L)'
;MKKIINILIISLTVILYASCTPEENDIFPESSANRIAAALKADKDILTSAKNGWLIEYYPSSSQAYGGFNLLALFTEDGKVTIAGDIANPDNTAISTYNLIQSAGPVLTFDTYNEILHFFSDPKNPSGIGTNGKGMEGDHEFLIMEASKDKVILQGRKTLNRIEMTPVAADLVWKDYIASIQELEEAASFGVYAYIVDKTVVSVSTNLRNLSMSYEEDGELKEIGVPYIVTPTGFKFYRTLDIGGVLVDELIYKESEKALVSPDGKAKLIFPPAILSGKWYMAYSQLGAYGKQCWDIVNAGNPDEDLYYVYLNEGSLTFGWNPRGTTSLYSGTLGLSSTFDDSHVTFSYNGVNAGNGNYYMANVEDFSYILYPFEQVTFTITMDDPEHPTKITLQDVDDSTNTIVLSNKVIYYPSEK
;
A
#
# COMPACT_ATOMS: atom_id res chain seq x y z
N MET A 1 -9.20 -48.65 69.08
CA MET A 1 -8.65 -48.19 67.78
C MET A 1 -9.57 -48.51 66.59
N LYS A 2 -9.99 -49.76 66.35
CA LYS A 2 -10.89 -50.12 65.22
C LYS A 2 -12.23 -49.38 65.18
N LYS A 3 -12.87 -49.12 66.35
CA LYS A 3 -14.16 -48.41 66.41
C LYS A 3 -14.05 -46.91 66.08
N ILE A 4 -12.92 -46.27 66.40
CA ILE A 4 -12.68 -44.84 66.13
C ILE A 4 -12.32 -44.64 64.64
N ILE A 5 -11.54 -45.56 64.07
CA ILE A 5 -11.22 -45.55 62.62
C ILE A 5 -12.47 -45.76 61.78
N ASN A 6 -13.38 -46.67 62.17
CA ASN A 6 -14.64 -46.87 61.46
C ASN A 6 -15.56 -45.64 61.54
N ILE A 7 -15.59 -44.93 62.67
CA ILE A 7 -16.35 -43.68 62.80
C ILE A 7 -15.71 -42.59 61.91
N LEU A 8 -14.38 -42.45 61.91
CA LEU A 8 -13.70 -41.49 61.02
C LEU A 8 -13.93 -41.77 59.54
N ILE A 9 -13.92 -43.04 59.12
CA ILE A 9 -14.18 -43.43 57.73
C ILE A 9 -15.62 -43.15 57.32
N ILE A 10 -16.60 -43.37 58.22
CA ILE A 10 -18.01 -43.05 57.98
C ILE A 10 -18.22 -41.53 57.92
N SER A 11 -17.59 -40.76 58.81
CA SER A 11 -17.65 -39.30 58.78
C SER A 11 -17.01 -38.72 57.51
N LEU A 12 -15.90 -39.29 57.04
CA LEU A 12 -15.24 -38.85 55.81
C LEU A 12 -16.07 -39.16 54.56
N THR A 13 -16.79 -40.29 54.54
CA THR A 13 -17.70 -40.62 53.43
C THR A 13 -18.92 -39.70 53.39
N VAL A 14 -19.50 -39.32 54.54
CA VAL A 14 -20.63 -38.36 54.56
C VAL A 14 -20.21 -36.97 54.06
N ILE A 15 -19.00 -36.52 54.37
CA ILE A 15 -18.46 -35.22 53.91
C ILE A 15 -18.20 -35.24 52.39
N LEU A 16 -17.75 -36.37 51.83
CA LEU A 16 -17.52 -36.53 50.38
C LEU A 16 -18.82 -36.60 49.57
N TYR A 17 -19.96 -37.00 50.16
CA TYR A 17 -21.27 -36.94 49.49
C TYR A 17 -21.88 -35.52 49.50
N ALA A 18 -21.54 -34.68 50.48
CA ALA A 18 -22.04 -33.31 50.58
C ALA A 18 -21.32 -32.31 49.67
N SER A 19 -20.15 -32.66 49.11
CA SER A 19 -19.45 -31.81 48.13
C SER A 19 -19.90 -32.03 46.68
N CYS A 20 -20.89 -32.90 46.47
CA CYS A 20 -21.43 -33.22 45.15
C CYS A 20 -22.92 -32.84 45.09
N THR A 21 -23.25 -31.62 45.47
CA THR A 21 -24.49 -30.97 45.04
C THR A 21 -24.18 -30.24 43.73
N PRO A 22 -24.70 -30.68 42.58
CA PRO A 22 -24.57 -29.95 41.32
C PRO A 22 -25.56 -28.79 41.34
N GLU A 23 -25.32 -27.81 42.19
CA GLU A 23 -25.95 -26.48 42.08
C GLU A 23 -24.90 -25.53 41.49
N GLU A 24 -24.52 -25.78 40.23
CA GLU A 24 -24.08 -24.66 39.40
C GLU A 24 -25.34 -23.89 39.03
N ASN A 25 -25.48 -22.68 39.56
CA ASN A 25 -26.47 -21.74 39.05
C ASN A 25 -26.21 -21.59 37.55
N ASP A 26 -27.21 -21.92 36.74
CA ASP A 26 -27.10 -21.78 35.29
C ASP A 26 -26.81 -20.30 35.00
N ILE A 27 -25.58 -20.00 34.55
CA ILE A 27 -25.14 -18.63 34.26
C ILE A 27 -26.00 -18.05 33.12
N PHE A 28 -26.60 -18.93 32.31
CA PHE A 28 -27.50 -18.58 31.21
C PHE A 28 -28.87 -19.23 31.40
N PRO A 29 -29.97 -18.50 31.19
CA PRO A 29 -31.32 -19.05 31.34
C PRO A 29 -31.70 -20.05 30.23
N GLU A 30 -30.94 -20.13 29.14
CA GLU A 30 -31.18 -21.02 28.00
C GLU A 30 -29.98 -21.93 27.71
N SER A 31 -30.25 -23.13 27.16
CA SER A 31 -29.20 -24.06 26.74
C SER A 31 -28.32 -23.48 25.63
N SER A 32 -27.05 -23.88 25.58
CA SER A 32 -26.12 -23.44 24.53
C SER A 32 -26.63 -23.71 23.11
N ALA A 33 -27.39 -24.79 22.90
CA ALA A 33 -27.99 -25.13 21.61
C ALA A 33 -29.15 -24.19 21.22
N ASN A 34 -29.96 -23.74 22.19
CA ASN A 34 -31.02 -22.78 21.91
C ASN A 34 -30.46 -21.38 21.63
N ARG A 35 -29.47 -20.95 22.42
CA ARG A 35 -28.82 -19.63 22.24
C ARG A 35 -28.19 -19.49 20.86
N ILE A 36 -27.45 -20.50 20.39
CA ILE A 36 -26.83 -20.42 19.06
C ILE A 36 -27.86 -20.50 17.94
N ALA A 37 -28.93 -21.31 18.07
CA ALA A 37 -30.00 -21.34 17.08
C ALA A 37 -30.71 -19.98 16.96
N ALA A 38 -30.94 -19.32 18.10
CA ALA A 38 -31.49 -17.96 18.13
C ALA A 38 -30.55 -16.94 17.49
N ALA A 39 -29.24 -17.02 17.77
CA ALA A 39 -28.23 -16.15 17.17
C ALA A 39 -28.16 -16.33 15.64
N LEU A 40 -28.05 -17.58 15.15
CA LEU A 40 -28.03 -17.88 13.71
C LEU A 40 -29.29 -17.36 13.01
N LYS A 41 -30.45 -17.47 13.65
CA LYS A 41 -31.69 -16.90 13.10
C LYS A 41 -31.64 -15.37 13.05
N ALA A 42 -31.21 -14.72 14.14
CA ALA A 42 -31.13 -13.27 14.21
C ALA A 42 -30.12 -12.72 13.17
N ASP A 43 -28.97 -13.36 13.02
CA ASP A 43 -27.96 -13.02 12.03
C ASP A 43 -28.52 -13.16 10.61
N LYS A 44 -29.29 -14.23 10.33
CA LYS A 44 -29.98 -14.38 9.04
C LYS A 44 -30.94 -13.23 8.77
N ASP A 45 -31.80 -12.92 9.75
CA ASP A 45 -32.78 -11.84 9.65
C ASP A 45 -32.09 -10.48 9.39
N ILE A 46 -30.90 -10.25 9.97
CA ILE A 46 -30.09 -9.05 9.71
C ILE A 46 -29.51 -9.06 8.30
N LEU A 47 -28.84 -10.14 7.90
CA LEU A 47 -28.21 -10.26 6.57
C LEU A 47 -29.23 -10.04 5.44
N THR A 48 -30.45 -10.54 5.56
CA THR A 48 -31.53 -10.38 4.56
C THR A 48 -32.35 -9.08 4.70
N SER A 49 -32.08 -8.27 5.73
CA SER A 49 -32.78 -7.00 5.95
C SER A 49 -32.32 -5.88 5.02
N ALA A 50 -31.05 -5.87 4.62
CA ALA A 50 -30.49 -4.87 3.71
C ALA A 50 -30.95 -5.11 2.26
N LYS A 51 -31.94 -4.34 1.81
CA LYS A 51 -32.66 -4.59 0.55
C LYS A 51 -31.82 -4.38 -0.71
N ASN A 52 -30.80 -3.52 -0.65
CA ASN A 52 -29.83 -3.37 -1.73
C ASN A 52 -28.50 -4.08 -1.43
N GLY A 53 -28.51 -4.99 -0.46
CA GLY A 53 -27.34 -5.75 -0.03
C GLY A 53 -26.40 -4.97 0.89
N TRP A 54 -25.20 -5.52 1.03
CA TRP A 54 -24.13 -5.05 1.90
C TRP A 54 -22.88 -4.75 1.09
N LEU A 55 -22.21 -3.65 1.40
CA LEU A 55 -20.85 -3.38 0.99
C LEU A 55 -19.92 -4.07 1.99
N ILE A 56 -19.02 -4.91 1.50
CA ILE A 56 -18.05 -5.68 2.27
C ILE A 56 -16.65 -5.14 1.98
N GLU A 57 -15.95 -4.70 3.02
CA GLU A 57 -14.53 -4.35 2.94
C GLU A 57 -13.69 -5.61 3.15
N TYR A 58 -13.35 -6.29 2.06
CA TYR A 58 -12.74 -7.61 2.05
C TYR A 58 -11.20 -7.55 1.95
N TYR A 59 -10.50 -8.31 2.80
CA TYR A 59 -9.03 -8.30 2.84
C TYR A 59 -8.49 -9.75 2.76
N PRO A 60 -7.90 -10.18 1.63
CA PRO A 60 -7.24 -11.47 1.54
C PRO A 60 -5.85 -11.46 2.20
N SER A 61 -5.34 -12.65 2.54
CA SER A 61 -4.11 -12.88 3.31
C SER A 61 -4.14 -12.35 4.75
N SER A 62 -3.59 -13.12 5.70
CA SER A 62 -3.54 -12.74 7.12
C SER A 62 -2.65 -11.51 7.41
N SER A 63 -1.78 -11.13 6.48
CA SER A 63 -0.96 -9.91 6.55
C SER A 63 -1.54 -8.76 5.73
N GLN A 64 -2.70 -8.94 5.08
CA GLN A 64 -3.30 -7.95 4.16
C GLN A 64 -2.32 -7.53 3.04
N ALA A 65 -1.44 -8.44 2.62
CA ALA A 65 -0.37 -8.16 1.66
C ALA A 65 -0.86 -7.64 0.29
N TYR A 66 -2.14 -7.86 -0.03
CA TYR A 66 -2.76 -7.45 -1.29
C TYR A 66 -3.66 -6.21 -1.15
N GLY A 67 -3.80 -5.65 0.06
CA GLY A 67 -4.76 -4.60 0.37
C GLY A 67 -6.21 -5.08 0.43
N GLY A 68 -7.15 -4.13 0.39
CA GLY A 68 -8.58 -4.36 0.51
C GLY A 68 -9.33 -4.26 -0.82
N PHE A 69 -10.44 -4.98 -0.92
CA PHE A 69 -11.32 -5.06 -2.08
C PHE A 69 -12.77 -4.87 -1.66
N ASN A 70 -13.54 -4.17 -2.48
CA ASN A 70 -14.95 -3.95 -2.24
C ASN A 70 -15.75 -5.09 -2.87
N LEU A 71 -16.55 -5.78 -2.07
CA LEU A 71 -17.57 -6.70 -2.57
C LEU A 71 -18.95 -6.16 -2.22
N LEU A 72 -19.92 -6.32 -3.11
CA LEU A 72 -21.33 -6.06 -2.84
C LEU A 72 -22.04 -7.40 -2.75
N ALA A 73 -22.81 -7.64 -1.68
CA ALA A 73 -23.46 -8.92 -1.42
C ALA A 73 -24.94 -8.74 -1.03
N LEU A 74 -25.83 -9.35 -1.81
CA LEU A 74 -27.28 -9.36 -1.54
C LEU A 74 -27.71 -10.76 -1.10
N PHE A 75 -28.02 -10.90 0.18
CA PHE A 75 -28.49 -12.15 0.77
C PHE A 75 -30.00 -12.29 0.64
N THR A 76 -30.46 -13.48 0.28
CA THR A 76 -31.89 -13.82 0.17
C THR A 76 -32.29 -14.88 1.19
N GLU A 77 -33.58 -14.94 1.51
CA GLU A 77 -34.13 -15.91 2.47
C GLU A 77 -33.96 -17.37 2.05
N ASP A 78 -33.90 -17.63 0.74
CA ASP A 78 -33.71 -18.97 0.16
C ASP A 78 -32.24 -19.44 0.18
N GLY A 79 -31.36 -18.75 0.91
CA GLY A 79 -29.96 -19.16 1.10
C GLY A 79 -29.06 -18.85 -0.09
N LYS A 80 -29.45 -17.90 -0.95
CA LYS A 80 -28.60 -17.42 -2.04
C LYS A 80 -28.01 -16.06 -1.73
N VAL A 81 -26.87 -15.79 -2.33
CA VAL A 81 -26.20 -14.51 -2.27
C VAL A 81 -25.69 -14.13 -3.65
N THR A 82 -26.11 -12.96 -4.11
CA THR A 82 -25.57 -12.36 -5.35
C THR A 82 -24.40 -11.47 -4.96
N ILE A 83 -23.26 -11.67 -5.62
CA ILE A 83 -22.02 -10.96 -5.34
C ILE A 83 -21.59 -10.17 -6.58
N ALA A 84 -21.13 -8.94 -6.36
CA ALA A 84 -20.35 -8.14 -7.31
C ALA A 84 -19.06 -7.67 -6.61
N GLY A 85 -18.06 -7.20 -7.34
CA GLY A 85 -16.83 -6.74 -6.73
C GLY A 85 -15.98 -5.87 -7.65
N ASP A 86 -15.16 -5.01 -7.04
CA ASP A 86 -14.28 -4.08 -7.75
C ASP A 86 -13.15 -4.75 -8.55
N ILE A 87 -12.89 -6.03 -8.28
CA ILE A 87 -11.96 -6.86 -9.05
C ILE A 87 -12.54 -7.36 -10.38
N ALA A 88 -13.85 -7.28 -10.57
CA ALA A 88 -14.56 -7.77 -11.75
C ALA A 88 -15.02 -6.62 -12.65
N ASN A 89 -15.51 -6.95 -13.85
CA ASN A 89 -16.19 -5.96 -14.68
C ASN A 89 -17.42 -5.39 -13.90
N PRO A 90 -17.68 -4.08 -13.92
CA PRO A 90 -18.81 -3.47 -13.20
C PRO A 90 -20.19 -4.06 -13.52
N ASP A 91 -20.37 -4.63 -14.71
CA ASP A 91 -21.62 -5.27 -15.14
C ASP A 91 -21.78 -6.72 -14.62
N ASN A 92 -20.71 -7.32 -14.07
CA ASN A 92 -20.71 -8.72 -13.69
C ASN A 92 -21.23 -8.93 -12.26
N THR A 93 -22.06 -9.97 -12.12
CA THR A 93 -22.45 -10.51 -10.82
C THR A 93 -22.36 -12.03 -10.87
N ALA A 94 -22.13 -12.66 -9.73
CA ALA A 94 -22.11 -14.10 -9.58
C ALA A 94 -22.95 -14.52 -8.37
N ILE A 95 -23.67 -15.64 -8.47
CA ILE A 95 -24.50 -16.17 -7.39
C ILE A 95 -23.74 -17.28 -6.65
N SER A 96 -23.78 -17.25 -5.33
CA SER A 96 -23.44 -18.39 -4.46
C SER A 96 -24.62 -18.80 -3.59
N THR A 97 -24.53 -19.94 -2.94
CA THR A 97 -25.33 -20.28 -1.76
C THR A 97 -24.56 -19.96 -0.50
N TYR A 98 -25.23 -19.42 0.52
CA TYR A 98 -24.65 -19.18 1.83
C TYR A 98 -25.37 -19.98 2.91
N ASN A 99 -24.65 -20.31 3.97
CA ASN A 99 -25.19 -20.94 5.16
C ASN A 99 -24.68 -20.25 6.44
N LEU A 100 -25.45 -20.40 7.51
CA LEU A 100 -25.08 -20.00 8.85
C LEU A 100 -24.95 -21.26 9.71
N ILE A 101 -23.73 -21.54 10.16
CA ILE A 101 -23.40 -22.74 10.93
C ILE A 101 -22.87 -22.38 12.30
N GLN A 102 -22.95 -23.32 13.24
CA GLN A 102 -22.27 -23.21 14.52
C GLN A 102 -20.85 -23.79 14.41
N SER A 103 -19.84 -22.95 14.57
CA SER A 103 -18.44 -23.39 14.70
C SER A 103 -17.65 -22.39 15.55
N ALA A 104 -17.54 -22.67 16.86
CA ALA A 104 -17.01 -21.74 17.86
C ALA A 104 -17.69 -20.35 17.86
N GLY A 105 -18.97 -20.31 17.49
CA GLY A 105 -19.78 -19.11 17.29
C GLY A 105 -20.61 -19.21 16.00
N PRO A 106 -21.41 -18.18 15.66
CA PRO A 106 -22.11 -18.12 14.38
C PRO A 106 -21.13 -17.88 13.22
N VAL A 107 -21.12 -18.74 12.21
CA VAL A 107 -20.23 -18.63 11.06
C VAL A 107 -21.05 -18.52 9.77
N LEU A 108 -20.79 -17.46 9.02
CA LEU A 108 -21.24 -17.30 7.64
C LEU A 108 -20.29 -18.04 6.70
N THR A 109 -20.83 -18.94 5.89
CA THR A 109 -20.08 -19.75 4.92
C THR A 109 -20.69 -19.60 3.53
N PHE A 110 -19.83 -19.54 2.51
CA PHE A 110 -20.19 -19.52 1.10
C PHE A 110 -19.87 -20.88 0.48
N ASP A 111 -20.91 -21.67 0.18
CA ASP A 111 -20.74 -23.12 -0.03
C ASP A 111 -20.54 -23.50 -1.50
N THR A 112 -20.97 -22.66 -2.44
CA THR A 112 -20.85 -22.93 -3.88
C THR A 112 -19.85 -22.01 -4.54
N TYR A 113 -19.24 -22.49 -5.62
CA TYR A 113 -18.27 -21.69 -6.36
C TYR A 113 -18.87 -20.38 -6.88
N ASN A 114 -18.21 -19.26 -6.56
CA ASN A 114 -18.52 -17.93 -7.04
C ASN A 114 -17.24 -17.30 -7.58
N GLU A 115 -17.20 -16.97 -8.86
CA GLU A 115 -15.96 -16.51 -9.52
C GLU A 115 -15.44 -15.15 -9.04
N ILE A 116 -16.28 -14.33 -8.40
CA ILE A 116 -15.88 -13.02 -7.88
C ILE A 116 -15.33 -13.16 -6.46
N LEU A 117 -16.05 -13.85 -5.56
CA LEU A 117 -15.58 -14.08 -4.19
C LEU A 117 -14.39 -15.05 -4.14
N HIS A 118 -14.47 -16.16 -4.88
CA HIS A 118 -13.42 -17.18 -4.82
C HIS A 118 -12.19 -16.83 -5.67
N PHE A 119 -12.22 -15.73 -6.43
CA PHE A 119 -11.02 -15.18 -7.08
C PHE A 119 -9.85 -15.06 -6.10
N PHE A 120 -10.10 -14.57 -4.89
CA PHE A 120 -9.08 -14.36 -3.85
C PHE A 120 -8.49 -15.66 -3.27
N SER A 121 -9.09 -16.81 -3.55
CA SER A 121 -8.65 -18.11 -3.05
C SER A 121 -8.51 -19.16 -4.15
N ASP A 122 -8.61 -18.75 -5.42
CA ASP A 122 -8.61 -19.69 -6.56
C ASP A 122 -7.22 -20.34 -6.68
N PRO A 123 -7.12 -21.69 -6.54
CA PRO A 123 -5.84 -22.38 -6.66
C PRO A 123 -5.20 -22.25 -8.04
N LYS A 124 -5.99 -21.96 -9.10
CA LYS A 124 -5.48 -21.67 -10.44
C LYS A 124 -4.72 -20.35 -10.49
N ASN A 125 -4.98 -19.43 -9.57
CA ASN A 125 -4.38 -18.09 -9.52
C ASN A 125 -4.50 -17.36 -10.88
N PRO A 126 -5.72 -17.07 -11.34
CA PRO A 126 -5.96 -16.62 -12.72
C PRO A 126 -5.32 -15.26 -13.06
N SER A 127 -5.09 -14.40 -12.07
CA SER A 127 -4.41 -13.12 -12.24
C SER A 127 -2.88 -13.20 -12.12
N GLY A 128 -2.35 -14.35 -11.68
CA GLY A 128 -0.94 -14.47 -11.29
C GLY A 128 -0.61 -13.76 -9.97
N ILE A 129 -1.58 -13.14 -9.30
CA ILE A 129 -1.40 -12.45 -8.02
C ILE A 129 -1.59 -13.45 -6.88
N GLY A 130 -0.49 -13.78 -6.21
CA GLY A 130 -0.46 -14.72 -5.08
C GLY A 130 0.31 -16.00 -5.40
N THR A 131 -0.04 -17.10 -4.73
CA THR A 131 0.68 -18.37 -4.86
C THR A 131 -0.18 -19.43 -5.54
N ASN A 132 0.38 -20.10 -6.56
CA ASN A 132 -0.29 -21.24 -7.20
C ASN A 132 -0.68 -22.30 -6.16
N GLY A 133 -1.92 -22.78 -6.23
CA GLY A 133 -2.51 -23.70 -5.26
C GLY A 133 -3.13 -23.03 -4.03
N LYS A 134 -2.93 -21.72 -3.81
CA LYS A 134 -3.49 -20.96 -2.68
C LYS A 134 -4.23 -19.67 -3.07
N GLY A 135 -4.02 -19.17 -4.29
CA GLY A 135 -4.50 -17.84 -4.70
C GLY A 135 -3.88 -16.73 -3.86
N MET A 136 -4.70 -15.75 -3.49
CA MET A 136 -4.37 -14.65 -2.58
C MET A 136 -4.65 -15.01 -1.11
N GLU A 137 -4.89 -16.28 -0.83
CA GLU A 137 -5.19 -16.82 0.50
C GLU A 137 -6.50 -16.32 1.14
N GLY A 138 -7.46 -15.84 0.34
CA GLY A 138 -8.76 -15.34 0.81
C GLY A 138 -9.61 -16.35 1.60
N ASP A 139 -10.51 -15.81 2.43
CA ASP A 139 -11.55 -16.54 3.17
C ASP A 139 -12.83 -16.70 2.37
N HIS A 140 -13.57 -17.78 2.66
CA HIS A 140 -14.97 -18.01 2.28
C HIS A 140 -15.84 -18.42 3.49
N GLU A 141 -15.25 -18.39 4.69
CA GLU A 141 -15.94 -18.62 5.97
C GLU A 141 -15.57 -17.51 6.94
N PHE A 142 -16.57 -16.97 7.62
CA PHE A 142 -16.42 -15.79 8.48
C PHE A 142 -17.18 -15.97 9.79
N LEU A 143 -16.48 -15.80 10.91
CA LEU A 143 -17.11 -15.72 12.22
C LEU A 143 -17.86 -14.37 12.32
N ILE A 144 -19.15 -14.41 12.67
CA ILE A 144 -19.95 -13.21 12.91
C ILE A 144 -19.66 -12.73 14.33
N MET A 145 -19.03 -11.56 14.43
CA MET A 145 -18.65 -10.94 15.70
C MET A 145 -19.74 -10.03 16.23
N GLU A 146 -20.40 -9.30 15.33
CA GLU A 146 -21.49 -8.37 15.62
C GLU A 146 -22.41 -8.32 14.40
N ALA A 147 -23.74 -8.36 14.61
CA ALA A 147 -24.71 -8.18 13.54
C ALA A 147 -25.81 -7.20 13.98
N SER A 148 -25.95 -6.12 13.22
CA SER A 148 -26.98 -5.10 13.42
C SER A 148 -27.45 -4.59 12.07
N LYS A 149 -28.52 -3.78 12.04
CA LYS A 149 -29.03 -3.18 10.80
C LYS A 149 -28.06 -2.16 10.19
N ASP A 150 -27.19 -1.57 11.01
CA ASP A 150 -26.29 -0.49 10.61
C ASP A 150 -24.93 -1.02 10.16
N LYS A 151 -24.49 -2.17 10.71
CA LYS A 151 -23.23 -2.83 10.36
C LYS A 151 -23.23 -4.30 10.77
N VAL A 152 -22.44 -5.11 10.06
CA VAL A 152 -22.06 -6.47 10.48
C VAL A 152 -20.53 -6.54 10.53
N ILE A 153 -19.97 -7.00 11.64
CA ILE A 153 -18.53 -7.20 11.81
C ILE A 153 -18.23 -8.69 11.75
N LEU A 154 -17.33 -9.04 10.84
CA LEU A 154 -16.90 -10.39 10.55
C LEU A 154 -15.42 -10.58 10.90
N GLN A 155 -15.03 -11.82 11.15
CA GLN A 155 -13.63 -12.24 11.19
C GLN A 155 -13.41 -13.42 10.22
N GLY A 156 -12.47 -13.29 9.30
CA GLY A 156 -12.07 -14.39 8.41
C GLY A 156 -11.56 -15.60 9.20
N ARG A 157 -12.03 -16.80 8.87
CA ARG A 157 -11.65 -18.03 9.61
C ARG A 157 -10.20 -18.45 9.39
N LYS A 158 -9.66 -18.19 8.21
CA LYS A 158 -8.29 -18.50 7.80
C LYS A 158 -7.36 -17.32 8.03
N THR A 159 -7.76 -16.11 7.63
CA THR A 159 -6.88 -14.94 7.72
C THR A 159 -6.90 -14.28 9.10
N LEU A 160 -7.98 -14.45 9.86
CA LEU A 160 -8.29 -13.73 11.09
C LEU A 160 -8.50 -12.22 10.89
N ASN A 161 -8.62 -11.76 9.65
CA ASN A 161 -8.84 -10.36 9.31
C ASN A 161 -10.21 -9.91 9.79
N ARG A 162 -10.29 -8.66 10.28
CA ARG A 162 -11.56 -8.00 10.57
C ARG A 162 -12.15 -7.51 9.26
N ILE A 163 -13.38 -7.90 8.97
CA ILE A 163 -14.12 -7.49 7.78
C ILE A 163 -15.37 -6.76 8.24
N GLU A 164 -15.66 -5.64 7.59
CA GLU A 164 -16.82 -4.82 7.90
C GLU A 164 -17.82 -4.87 6.75
N MET A 165 -19.09 -5.01 7.09
CA MET A 165 -20.20 -4.90 6.17
C MET A 165 -21.07 -3.72 6.55
N THR A 166 -21.38 -2.86 5.58
CA THR A 166 -22.32 -1.73 5.76
C THR A 166 -23.48 -1.86 4.78
N PRO A 167 -24.70 -1.47 5.16
CA PRO A 167 -25.86 -1.60 4.28
C PRO A 167 -25.71 -0.66 3.09
N VAL A 168 -25.96 -1.18 1.89
CA VAL A 168 -25.94 -0.37 0.66
C VAL A 168 -27.19 0.50 0.61
N ALA A 169 -27.01 1.79 0.30
CA ALA A 169 -28.11 2.72 0.15
C ALA A 169 -29.12 2.24 -0.92
N ALA A 170 -30.41 2.46 -0.71
CA ALA A 170 -31.46 1.88 -1.55
C ALA A 170 -31.45 2.38 -3.01
N ASP A 171 -30.89 3.55 -3.25
CA ASP A 171 -30.78 4.23 -4.54
C ASP A 171 -29.40 4.03 -5.22
N LEU A 172 -28.44 3.40 -4.54
CA LEU A 172 -27.13 3.12 -5.11
C LEU A 172 -27.23 2.04 -6.19
N VAL A 173 -26.65 2.32 -7.36
CA VAL A 173 -26.50 1.36 -8.45
C VAL A 173 -25.14 0.68 -8.31
N TRP A 174 -25.13 -0.64 -8.12
CA TRP A 174 -23.91 -1.41 -7.87
C TRP A 174 -22.85 -1.23 -8.97
N LYS A 175 -23.29 -1.24 -10.24
CA LYS A 175 -22.43 -1.01 -11.41
C LYS A 175 -21.70 0.34 -11.29
N ASP A 176 -22.45 1.41 -11.06
CA ASP A 176 -21.90 2.77 -11.02
C ASP A 176 -20.95 2.94 -9.83
N TYR A 177 -21.26 2.31 -8.69
CA TYR A 177 -20.38 2.29 -7.53
C TYR A 177 -19.07 1.57 -7.82
N ILE A 178 -19.11 0.36 -8.39
CA ILE A 178 -17.89 -0.38 -8.77
C ILE A 178 -17.08 0.40 -9.80
N ALA A 179 -17.74 0.96 -10.82
CA ALA A 179 -17.08 1.80 -11.82
C ALA A 179 -16.37 3.00 -11.18
N SER A 180 -17.02 3.69 -10.23
CA SER A 180 -16.40 4.83 -9.53
C SER A 180 -15.16 4.45 -8.72
N ILE A 181 -15.11 3.24 -8.14
CA ILE A 181 -13.91 2.73 -7.45
C ILE A 181 -12.78 2.50 -8.45
N GLN A 182 -13.09 1.88 -9.60
CA GLN A 182 -12.10 1.61 -10.64
C GLN A 182 -11.57 2.90 -11.28
N GLU A 183 -12.45 3.87 -11.55
CA GLU A 183 -12.08 5.20 -12.03
C GLU A 183 -11.19 5.95 -11.04
N LEU A 184 -11.53 5.89 -9.74
CA LEU A 184 -10.69 6.49 -8.71
C LEU A 184 -9.33 5.79 -8.62
N GLU A 185 -9.30 4.45 -8.64
CA GLU A 185 -8.05 3.69 -8.59
C GLU A 185 -7.15 4.05 -9.77
N GLU A 186 -7.70 4.16 -10.98
CA GLU A 186 -6.95 4.61 -12.16
C GLU A 186 -6.42 6.05 -11.99
N ALA A 187 -7.27 6.98 -11.54
CA ALA A 187 -6.89 8.38 -11.33
C ALA A 187 -5.86 8.57 -10.21
N ALA A 188 -5.86 7.69 -9.21
CA ALA A 188 -5.00 7.73 -8.04
C ALA A 188 -3.81 6.74 -8.11
N SER A 189 -3.61 6.02 -9.22
CA SER A 189 -2.56 5.00 -9.37
C SER A 189 -1.26 5.57 -9.89
N PHE A 190 -0.21 5.50 -9.06
CA PHE A 190 1.14 5.95 -9.36
C PHE A 190 2.13 4.89 -8.87
N GLY A 191 3.27 4.76 -9.56
CA GLY A 191 4.29 3.77 -9.19
C GLY A 191 5.04 4.11 -7.89
N VAL A 192 5.07 5.39 -7.51
CA VAL A 192 5.80 5.93 -6.34
C VAL A 192 4.99 7.10 -5.78
N TYR A 193 4.97 7.25 -4.45
CA TYR A 193 4.31 8.35 -3.74
C TYR A 193 5.27 8.98 -2.72
N ALA A 194 4.96 10.17 -2.23
CA ALA A 194 5.52 10.69 -1.00
C ALA A 194 4.36 11.00 -0.03
N TYR A 195 4.52 10.65 1.24
CA TYR A 195 3.54 10.95 2.27
C TYR A 195 4.06 12.06 3.16
N ILE A 196 3.41 13.22 3.11
CA ILE A 196 3.73 14.39 3.90
C ILE A 196 2.80 14.41 5.09
N VAL A 197 3.36 14.50 6.30
CA VAL A 197 2.59 14.64 7.55
C VAL A 197 3.31 15.60 8.47
N ASP A 198 2.62 16.67 8.87
CA ASP A 198 3.21 17.84 9.55
C ASP A 198 4.43 18.43 8.80
N LYS A 199 5.65 18.08 9.22
CA LYS A 199 6.94 18.49 8.60
C LYS A 199 7.79 17.28 8.16
N THR A 200 7.23 16.09 8.25
CA THR A 200 7.91 14.84 7.93
C THR A 200 7.49 14.39 6.55
N VAL A 201 8.48 14.14 5.69
CA VAL A 201 8.27 13.48 4.40
C VAL A 201 8.66 12.02 4.55
N VAL A 202 7.71 11.15 4.24
CA VAL A 202 7.83 9.70 4.31
C VAL A 202 7.95 9.18 2.88
N SER A 203 8.98 8.36 2.63
CA SER A 203 9.17 7.71 1.34
C SER A 203 8.13 6.61 1.17
N VAL A 204 7.42 6.57 0.03
CA VAL A 204 6.35 5.59 -0.21
C VAL A 204 6.53 4.89 -1.55
N SER A 205 6.60 3.57 -1.50
CA SER A 205 6.42 2.71 -2.67
C SER A 205 5.09 1.97 -2.59
N THR A 206 4.56 1.54 -3.73
CA THR A 206 3.30 0.78 -3.77
C THR A 206 3.47 -0.59 -4.36
N ASN A 207 2.73 -1.53 -3.80
CA ASN A 207 2.56 -2.84 -4.37
C ASN A 207 1.09 -3.23 -4.20
N LEU A 208 0.37 -3.28 -5.32
CA LEU A 208 -1.10 -3.42 -5.31
C LEU A 208 -1.72 -2.35 -4.40
N ARG A 209 -2.67 -2.72 -3.54
CA ARG A 209 -3.36 -1.81 -2.62
C ARG A 209 -2.68 -1.74 -1.24
N ASN A 210 -1.34 -1.63 -1.24
CA ASN A 210 -0.53 -1.50 -0.03
C ASN A 210 0.57 -0.44 -0.24
N LEU A 211 0.66 0.50 0.71
CA LEU A 211 1.72 1.51 0.75
C LEU A 211 2.86 0.99 1.64
N SER A 212 4.06 0.80 1.07
CA SER A 212 5.27 0.53 1.84
C SER A 212 5.95 1.85 2.16
N MET A 213 5.89 2.25 3.43
CA MET A 213 6.37 3.55 3.92
C MET A 213 7.68 3.38 4.69
N SER A 214 8.64 4.26 4.44
CA SER A 214 9.94 4.29 5.13
C SER A 214 10.26 5.71 5.61
N TYR A 215 10.58 5.86 6.89
CA TYR A 215 10.89 7.15 7.53
C TYR A 215 11.81 6.98 8.75
N GLU A 216 12.47 8.05 9.16
CA GLU A 216 13.31 8.08 10.36
C GLU A 216 12.52 8.60 11.56
N GLU A 217 12.62 7.91 12.70
CA GLU A 217 12.04 8.32 13.98
C GLU A 217 13.05 8.04 15.09
N ASP A 218 13.39 9.05 15.88
CA ASP A 218 14.39 8.97 16.97
C ASP A 218 15.77 8.41 16.55
N GLY A 219 16.18 8.63 15.29
CA GLY A 219 17.45 8.13 14.75
C GLY A 219 17.41 6.69 14.23
N GLU A 220 16.24 6.06 14.21
CA GLU A 220 16.03 4.72 13.65
C GLU A 220 15.18 4.77 12.38
N LEU A 221 15.57 3.99 11.36
CA LEU A 221 14.74 3.75 10.19
C LEU A 221 13.55 2.85 10.55
N LYS A 222 12.34 3.34 10.34
CA LYS A 222 11.09 2.58 10.44
C LYS A 222 10.60 2.23 9.04
N GLU A 223 10.10 1.00 8.89
CA GLU A 223 9.40 0.54 7.70
C GLU A 223 8.04 -0.03 8.10
N ILE A 224 6.98 0.43 7.45
CA ILE A 224 5.61 -0.03 7.71
C ILE A 224 4.87 -0.29 6.39
N GLY A 225 4.05 -1.33 6.38
CA GLY A 225 3.07 -1.57 5.32
C GLY A 225 1.71 -1.02 5.75
N VAL A 226 1.07 -0.26 4.87
CA VAL A 226 -0.24 0.36 5.09
C VAL A 226 -1.20 -0.17 4.02
N PRO A 227 -1.90 -1.30 4.30
CA PRO A 227 -2.94 -1.80 3.43
C PRO A 227 -4.11 -0.81 3.39
N TYR A 228 -4.66 -0.60 2.20
CA TYR A 228 -5.82 0.27 2.01
C TYR A 228 -6.87 -0.39 1.13
N ILE A 229 -8.10 0.10 1.23
CA ILE A 229 -9.19 -0.17 0.30
C ILE A 229 -9.52 1.13 -0.44
N VAL A 230 -9.78 1.01 -1.74
CA VAL A 230 -10.19 2.15 -2.57
C VAL A 230 -11.68 2.39 -2.36
N THR A 231 -12.09 3.62 -2.12
CA THR A 231 -13.50 4.05 -2.05
C THR A 231 -13.84 4.90 -3.28
N PRO A 232 -15.08 5.37 -3.48
CA PRO A 232 -15.36 6.35 -4.55
C PRO A 232 -14.68 7.71 -4.34
N THR A 233 -14.17 8.01 -3.14
CA THR A 233 -13.61 9.32 -2.79
C THR A 233 -12.13 9.31 -2.51
N GLY A 234 -11.53 8.16 -2.19
CA GLY A 234 -10.13 8.11 -1.79
C GLY A 234 -9.67 6.72 -1.35
N PHE A 235 -8.65 6.70 -0.50
CA PHE A 235 -8.13 5.49 0.13
C PHE A 235 -8.53 5.46 1.60
N LYS A 236 -9.12 4.35 2.04
CA LYS A 236 -9.39 4.08 3.46
C LYS A 236 -8.38 3.05 3.96
N PHE A 237 -7.67 3.36 5.03
CA PHE A 237 -6.67 2.47 5.60
C PHE A 237 -7.32 1.36 6.44
N TYR A 238 -6.73 0.16 6.39
CA TYR A 238 -7.22 -0.98 7.17
C TYR A 238 -7.14 -0.74 8.68
N ARG A 239 -6.14 0.05 9.11
CA ARG A 239 -5.96 0.54 10.48
C ARG A 239 -5.57 2.00 10.42
N THR A 240 -5.90 2.75 11.47
CA THR A 240 -5.42 4.11 11.67
C THR A 240 -3.90 4.15 11.55
N LEU A 241 -3.41 4.95 10.61
CA LEU A 241 -2.00 5.26 10.45
C LEU A 241 -1.62 6.32 11.48
N ASP A 242 -0.57 6.07 12.25
CA ASP A 242 0.00 7.03 13.20
C ASP A 242 1.47 7.26 12.84
N ILE A 243 1.79 8.47 12.40
CA ILE A 243 3.16 8.92 12.17
C ILE A 243 3.28 10.28 12.85
N GLY A 244 4.22 10.40 13.80
CA GLY A 244 4.44 11.64 14.53
C GLY A 244 3.25 12.08 15.41
N GLY A 245 2.33 11.17 15.76
CA GLY A 245 1.12 11.49 16.53
C GLY A 245 -0.05 11.99 15.69
N VAL A 246 0.08 12.03 14.37
CA VAL A 246 -1.01 12.38 13.45
C VAL A 246 -1.73 11.11 13.03
N LEU A 247 -2.98 11.00 13.45
CA LEU A 247 -3.85 9.87 13.17
C LEU A 247 -4.59 10.07 11.85
N VAL A 248 -4.46 9.11 10.92
CA VAL A 248 -5.11 9.13 9.61
C VAL A 248 -5.79 7.80 9.34
N ASP A 249 -7.11 7.84 9.13
CA ASP A 249 -7.92 6.66 8.76
C ASP A 249 -8.20 6.61 7.25
N GLU A 250 -8.22 7.75 6.58
CA GLU A 250 -8.52 7.87 5.17
C GLU A 250 -7.80 9.06 4.54
N LEU A 251 -7.61 8.99 3.23
CA LEU A 251 -7.16 10.07 2.39
C LEU A 251 -8.17 10.26 1.26
N ILE A 252 -8.59 11.50 1.00
CA ILE A 252 -9.57 11.88 -0.01
C ILE A 252 -8.83 12.40 -1.24
N TYR A 253 -9.16 11.86 -2.41
CA TYR A 253 -8.55 12.30 -3.65
C TYR A 253 -9.02 13.72 -4.02
N LYS A 254 -8.05 14.56 -4.35
CA LYS A 254 -8.22 15.94 -4.77
C LYS A 254 -7.64 16.08 -6.17
N GLU A 255 -8.50 15.95 -7.18
CA GLU A 255 -8.10 16.04 -8.59
C GLU A 255 -7.32 17.32 -8.90
N SER A 256 -7.72 18.47 -8.33
CA SER A 256 -7.04 19.76 -8.51
C SER A 256 -5.66 19.85 -7.87
N GLU A 257 -5.37 19.02 -6.88
CA GLU A 257 -4.08 18.96 -6.20
C GLU A 257 -3.23 17.78 -6.68
N LYS A 258 -3.83 16.87 -7.47
CA LYS A 258 -3.23 15.58 -7.82
C LYS A 258 -2.62 14.93 -6.57
N ALA A 259 -3.46 14.80 -5.54
CA ALA A 259 -3.07 14.32 -4.23
C ALA A 259 -4.23 13.63 -3.52
N LEU A 260 -3.88 12.75 -2.59
CA LEU A 260 -4.78 12.14 -1.62
C LEU A 260 -4.54 12.82 -0.27
N VAL A 261 -5.55 13.51 0.26
CA VAL A 261 -5.41 14.43 1.41
C VAL A 261 -6.27 13.95 2.56
N SER A 262 -5.74 13.93 3.79
CA SER A 262 -6.52 13.59 4.98
C SER A 262 -7.69 14.57 5.15
N PRO A 263 -8.82 14.16 5.75
CA PRO A 263 -9.98 15.04 5.94
C PRO A 263 -9.66 16.34 6.69
N ASP A 264 -8.70 16.31 7.62
CA ASP A 264 -8.24 17.49 8.38
C ASP A 264 -7.11 18.27 7.69
N GLY A 265 -6.63 17.80 6.54
CA GLY A 265 -5.59 18.43 5.72
C GLY A 265 -4.17 18.31 6.27
N LYS A 266 -3.95 17.58 7.38
CA LYS A 266 -2.63 17.45 8.01
C LYS A 266 -1.71 16.46 7.34
N ALA A 267 -2.25 15.55 6.55
CA ALA A 267 -1.47 14.58 5.81
C ALA A 267 -1.85 14.55 4.33
N LYS A 268 -0.85 14.31 3.48
CA LYS A 268 -1.03 14.20 2.04
C LYS A 268 -0.18 13.07 1.49
N LEU A 269 -0.79 12.14 0.79
CA LEU A 269 -0.09 11.28 -0.14
C LEU A 269 -0.06 11.99 -1.50
N ILE A 270 1.08 12.55 -1.82
CA ILE A 270 1.31 13.27 -3.07
C ILE A 270 2.04 12.35 -4.05
N PHE A 271 1.85 12.64 -5.32
CA PHE A 271 2.76 12.12 -6.33
C PHE A 271 4.06 12.90 -6.16
N PRO A 272 5.21 12.24 -5.92
CA PRO A 272 6.48 12.95 -5.89
C PRO A 272 6.58 13.68 -7.24
N PRO A 273 7.13 14.90 -7.26
CA PRO A 273 7.39 15.57 -8.53
C PRO A 273 8.11 14.57 -9.43
N ALA A 274 7.68 14.49 -10.69
CA ALA A 274 8.08 13.41 -11.61
C ALA A 274 9.61 13.29 -11.81
N ILE A 275 10.44 14.17 -11.21
CA ILE A 275 11.90 14.17 -11.21
C ILE A 275 12.55 12.84 -10.80
N LEU A 276 11.92 12.04 -9.95
CA LEU A 276 12.48 10.73 -9.58
C LEU A 276 11.91 9.58 -10.41
N SER A 277 10.73 9.74 -11.01
CA SER A 277 10.14 8.73 -11.88
C SER A 277 10.54 8.99 -13.33
N GLY A 278 11.42 8.15 -13.90
CA GLY A 278 11.84 8.26 -15.30
C GLY A 278 13.25 8.81 -15.48
N LYS A 279 13.60 9.15 -16.73
CA LYS A 279 14.95 9.62 -17.11
C LYS A 279 14.94 11.11 -17.40
N TRP A 280 15.72 11.84 -16.62
CA TRP A 280 15.81 13.29 -16.64
C TRP A 280 17.18 13.75 -17.12
N TYR A 281 17.25 14.06 -18.40
CA TYR A 281 18.50 14.39 -19.10
C TYR A 281 18.94 15.81 -18.81
N MET A 282 20.24 16.03 -18.82
CA MET A 282 20.85 17.35 -18.63
C MET A 282 21.89 17.62 -19.72
N ALA A 283 22.09 18.90 -20.02
CA ALA A 283 23.05 19.39 -21.00
C ALA A 283 23.95 20.48 -20.42
N TYR A 284 25.13 20.68 -21.00
CA TYR A 284 26.06 21.74 -20.61
C TYR A 284 25.38 23.11 -20.65
N SER A 285 24.57 23.37 -21.68
CA SER A 285 23.79 24.61 -21.82
C SER A 285 22.73 24.81 -20.72
N GLN A 286 22.32 23.74 -20.04
CA GLN A 286 21.31 23.71 -18.98
C GLN A 286 21.89 23.79 -17.56
N LEU A 287 23.21 23.89 -17.44
CA LEU A 287 23.90 24.04 -16.16
C LEU A 287 24.21 25.50 -15.83
N GLY A 288 24.18 25.82 -14.54
CA GLY A 288 24.75 27.03 -13.96
C GLY A 288 26.27 27.05 -14.07
N ALA A 289 26.89 28.15 -13.63
CA ALA A 289 28.33 28.34 -13.78
C ALA A 289 29.15 27.25 -13.06
N TYR A 290 28.73 26.83 -11.87
CA TYR A 290 29.42 25.78 -11.10
C TYR A 290 29.34 24.41 -11.78
N GLY A 291 28.14 24.01 -12.22
CA GLY A 291 27.95 22.76 -12.96
C GLY A 291 28.76 22.71 -14.26
N LYS A 292 28.81 23.83 -15.01
CA LYS A 292 29.65 23.95 -16.22
C LYS A 292 31.13 23.77 -15.91
N GLN A 293 31.63 24.39 -14.84
CA GLN A 293 33.02 24.24 -14.40
C GLN A 293 33.34 22.77 -14.09
N CYS A 294 32.46 22.09 -13.35
CA CYS A 294 32.62 20.67 -13.04
C CYS A 294 32.66 19.81 -14.31
N TRP A 295 31.77 20.08 -15.28
CA TRP A 295 31.76 19.36 -16.55
C TRP A 295 32.98 19.65 -17.43
N ASP A 296 33.48 20.88 -17.46
CA ASP A 296 34.71 21.21 -18.19
C ASP A 296 35.90 20.39 -17.64
N ILE A 297 35.97 20.18 -16.32
CA ILE A 297 36.99 19.33 -15.67
C ILE A 297 36.83 17.87 -16.10
N VAL A 298 35.63 17.29 -15.96
CA VAL A 298 35.36 15.88 -16.32
C VAL A 298 35.66 15.61 -17.79
N ASN A 299 35.26 16.51 -18.69
CA ASN A 299 35.53 16.37 -20.12
C ASN A 299 37.02 16.51 -20.45
N ALA A 300 37.77 17.37 -19.75
CA ALA A 300 39.21 17.50 -19.93
C ALA A 300 39.97 16.25 -19.48
N GLY A 301 39.50 15.58 -18.43
CA GLY A 301 40.04 14.30 -17.93
C GLY A 301 39.72 13.10 -18.82
N ASN A 302 38.78 13.23 -19.76
CA ASN A 302 38.38 12.16 -20.69
C ASN A 302 38.50 12.58 -22.17
N PRO A 303 39.70 12.92 -22.66
CA PRO A 303 39.88 13.57 -23.97
C PRO A 303 39.58 12.67 -25.18
N ASP A 304 39.50 11.35 -25.00
CA ASP A 304 39.34 10.38 -26.09
C ASP A 304 37.88 9.95 -26.34
N GLU A 305 36.96 10.41 -25.49
CA GLU A 305 35.54 10.05 -25.57
C GLU A 305 34.66 11.29 -25.53
N ASP A 306 33.49 11.17 -26.16
CA ASP A 306 32.46 12.19 -26.11
C ASP A 306 31.33 11.73 -25.18
N LEU A 307 30.96 12.57 -24.21
CA LEU A 307 29.80 12.31 -23.36
C LEU A 307 28.57 12.25 -24.27
N TYR A 308 27.90 11.10 -24.31
CA TYR A 308 26.79 10.82 -25.21
C TYR A 308 25.44 11.13 -24.57
N TYR A 309 25.26 10.85 -23.29
CA TYR A 309 24.13 11.33 -22.49
C TYR A 309 24.51 11.37 -21.02
N VAL A 310 23.75 12.12 -20.25
CA VAL A 310 23.71 12.04 -18.79
C VAL A 310 22.30 12.36 -18.33
N TYR A 311 21.80 11.58 -17.38
CA TYR A 311 20.48 11.78 -16.81
C TYR A 311 20.43 11.35 -15.35
N LEU A 312 19.53 11.98 -14.62
CA LEU A 312 19.07 11.50 -13.32
C LEU A 312 17.91 10.53 -13.52
N ASN A 313 17.90 9.47 -12.73
CA ASN A 313 16.78 8.57 -12.56
C ASN A 313 16.76 8.10 -11.09
N GLU A 314 15.70 7.42 -10.68
CA GLU A 314 15.47 6.96 -9.30
C GLU A 314 16.76 6.46 -8.60
N GLY A 315 17.30 7.28 -7.69
CA GLY A 315 18.50 6.97 -6.89
C GLY A 315 19.82 6.90 -7.67
N SER A 316 19.95 7.53 -8.84
CA SER A 316 21.10 7.33 -9.72
C SER A 316 21.39 8.51 -10.66
N LEU A 317 22.69 8.79 -10.85
CA LEU A 317 23.22 9.57 -11.96
C LEU A 317 23.79 8.60 -13.00
N THR A 318 23.14 8.51 -14.15
CA THR A 318 23.56 7.61 -15.23
C THR A 318 24.15 8.40 -16.39
N PHE A 319 25.24 7.90 -16.95
CA PHE A 319 25.94 8.51 -18.06
C PHE A 319 26.36 7.48 -19.10
N GLY A 320 26.65 7.96 -20.31
CA GLY A 320 27.16 7.16 -21.41
C GLY A 320 28.22 7.93 -22.17
N TRP A 321 29.34 7.29 -22.49
CA TRP A 321 30.44 7.85 -23.27
C TRP A 321 30.63 7.06 -24.55
N ASN A 322 30.90 7.77 -25.64
CA ASN A 322 31.25 7.18 -26.92
C ASN A 322 32.73 7.45 -27.20
N PRO A 323 33.56 6.43 -27.38
CA PRO A 323 34.92 6.63 -27.88
C PRO A 323 34.91 7.31 -29.24
N ARG A 324 35.72 8.37 -29.39
CA ARG A 324 35.75 9.19 -30.60
C ARG A 324 36.02 8.34 -31.84
N GLY A 325 35.20 8.54 -32.86
CA GLY A 325 35.30 7.81 -34.13
C GLY A 325 34.75 6.38 -34.09
N THR A 326 34.01 6.00 -33.03
CA THR A 326 33.35 4.70 -32.92
C THR A 326 31.83 4.82 -32.74
N THR A 327 31.13 3.70 -32.84
CA THR A 327 29.69 3.58 -32.49
C THR A 327 29.49 2.83 -31.17
N SER A 328 30.57 2.59 -30.42
CA SER A 328 30.51 1.92 -29.11
C SER A 328 30.02 2.89 -28.05
N LEU A 329 29.24 2.38 -27.09
CA LEU A 329 28.70 3.15 -25.98
C LEU A 329 29.10 2.47 -24.67
N TYR A 330 29.84 3.19 -23.83
CA TYR A 330 30.21 2.77 -22.49
C TYR A 330 29.33 3.48 -21.48
N SER A 331 28.46 2.73 -20.80
CA SER A 331 27.49 3.29 -19.85
C SER A 331 27.83 2.92 -18.41
N GLY A 332 27.75 3.91 -17.53
CA GLY A 332 27.95 3.77 -16.10
C GLY A 332 26.87 4.47 -15.31
N THR A 333 26.66 4.00 -14.09
CA THR A 333 25.74 4.60 -13.12
C THR A 333 26.47 4.82 -11.80
N LEU A 334 26.24 5.99 -11.20
CA LEU A 334 26.66 6.35 -9.84
C LEU A 334 25.42 6.46 -8.97
N GLY A 335 25.41 5.71 -7.87
CA GLY A 335 24.30 5.71 -6.93
C GLY A 335 24.23 7.00 -6.14
N LEU A 336 23.03 7.58 -6.11
CA LEU A 336 22.71 8.75 -5.29
C LEU A 336 21.65 8.35 -4.26
N SER A 337 21.88 8.67 -2.99
CA SER A 337 20.82 8.77 -2.00
C SER A 337 20.18 10.14 -2.10
N SER A 338 18.86 10.20 -1.95
CA SER A 338 18.13 11.46 -1.92
C SER A 338 17.22 11.53 -0.69
N THR A 339 17.24 12.66 0.00
CA THR A 339 16.26 12.99 1.06
C THR A 339 15.42 14.17 0.61
N PHE A 340 14.16 14.22 1.06
CA PHE A 340 13.18 15.22 0.63
C PHE A 340 12.61 15.98 1.83
N ASP A 341 12.35 17.26 1.64
CA ASP A 341 11.47 18.08 2.48
C ASP A 341 10.39 18.78 1.63
N ASP A 342 9.61 19.68 2.26
CA ASP A 342 8.46 20.40 1.68
C ASP A 342 8.71 21.05 0.30
N SER A 343 9.95 21.46 -0.02
CA SER A 343 10.29 22.04 -1.32
C SER A 343 11.70 21.74 -1.82
N HIS A 344 12.46 20.93 -1.07
CA HIS A 344 13.85 20.65 -1.37
C HIS A 344 14.14 19.16 -1.51
N VAL A 345 15.17 18.88 -2.31
CA VAL A 345 15.81 17.57 -2.40
C VAL A 345 17.27 17.73 -2.06
N THR A 346 17.78 16.87 -1.18
CA THR A 346 19.22 16.75 -0.93
C THR A 346 19.73 15.50 -1.62
N PHE A 347 20.77 15.63 -2.43
CA PHE A 347 21.46 14.47 -3.01
C PHE A 347 22.75 14.18 -2.26
N SER A 348 23.16 12.92 -2.24
CA SER A 348 24.49 12.49 -1.76
C SER A 348 24.91 11.22 -2.49
N TYR A 349 26.19 11.09 -2.80
CA TYR A 349 26.75 9.90 -3.40
C TYR A 349 26.86 8.78 -2.37
N ASN A 350 26.28 7.63 -2.68
CA ASN A 350 26.22 6.50 -1.76
C ASN A 350 27.31 5.44 -1.99
N GLY A 351 28.19 5.65 -2.98
CA GLY A 351 29.27 4.72 -3.30
C GLY A 351 28.87 3.50 -4.15
N VAL A 352 27.59 3.32 -4.45
CA VAL A 352 27.08 2.16 -5.21
C VAL A 352 27.13 2.46 -6.70
N ASN A 353 28.09 1.87 -7.41
CA ASN A 353 28.24 2.07 -8.85
C ASN A 353 27.89 0.82 -9.65
N ALA A 354 27.37 1.02 -10.86
CA ALA A 354 27.06 -0.05 -11.80
C ALA A 354 27.62 0.22 -13.20
N GLY A 355 27.74 -0.86 -14.00
CA GLY A 355 28.32 -0.79 -15.34
C GLY A 355 29.74 -0.23 -15.32
N ASN A 356 30.04 0.67 -16.25
CA ASN A 356 31.32 1.34 -16.33
C ASN A 356 31.54 2.38 -15.22
N GLY A 357 30.56 2.65 -14.34
CA GLY A 357 30.68 3.65 -13.27
C GLY A 357 31.92 3.46 -12.39
N ASN A 358 32.19 2.20 -11.99
CA ASN A 358 33.41 1.85 -11.24
C ASN A 358 34.70 2.13 -12.00
N TYR A 359 34.71 1.89 -13.32
CA TYR A 359 35.89 2.11 -14.14
C TYR A 359 36.22 3.60 -14.23
N TYR A 360 35.23 4.45 -14.57
CA TYR A 360 35.44 5.88 -14.70
C TYR A 360 35.87 6.52 -13.37
N MET A 361 35.19 6.19 -12.27
CA MET A 361 35.55 6.69 -10.94
C MET A 361 36.98 6.34 -10.51
N ALA A 362 37.54 5.21 -10.98
CA ALA A 362 38.86 4.74 -10.58
C ALA A 362 39.99 5.12 -11.55
N ASN A 363 39.67 5.33 -12.83
CA ASN A 363 40.70 5.40 -13.89
C ASN A 363 40.66 6.68 -14.73
N VAL A 364 39.60 7.47 -14.67
CA VAL A 364 39.52 8.75 -15.39
C VAL A 364 39.84 9.88 -14.43
N GLU A 365 40.84 10.69 -14.80
CA GLU A 365 41.31 11.82 -14.00
C GLU A 365 40.15 12.79 -13.75
N ASP A 366 39.99 13.20 -12.50
CA ASP A 366 38.96 14.15 -12.05
C ASP A 366 37.50 13.78 -12.40
N PHE A 367 37.22 12.51 -12.70
CA PHE A 367 35.85 12.08 -13.05
C PHE A 367 34.83 12.34 -11.93
N SER A 368 35.27 12.31 -10.67
CA SER A 368 34.42 12.57 -9.50
C SER A 368 33.77 13.95 -9.50
N TYR A 369 34.29 14.93 -10.24
CA TYR A 369 33.68 16.25 -10.37
C TYR A 369 32.27 16.20 -10.99
N ILE A 370 31.91 15.12 -11.70
CA ILE A 370 30.54 14.94 -12.22
C ILE A 370 29.49 14.85 -11.09
N LEU A 371 29.91 14.43 -9.88
CA LEU A 371 29.06 14.31 -8.69
C LEU A 371 28.99 15.60 -7.86
N TYR A 372 29.95 16.50 -8.00
CA TYR A 372 30.09 17.67 -7.11
C TYR A 372 28.88 18.62 -7.12
N PRO A 373 28.16 18.80 -8.25
CA PRO A 373 26.92 19.55 -8.22
C PRO A 373 25.85 18.92 -7.31
N PHE A 374 25.91 17.62 -7.03
CA PHE A 374 24.91 16.86 -6.29
C PHE A 374 25.36 16.43 -4.89
N GLU A 375 26.66 16.36 -4.61
CA GLU A 375 27.20 15.77 -3.38
C GLU A 375 26.91 16.64 -2.15
N GLN A 376 26.01 16.17 -1.28
CA GLN A 376 25.54 16.88 -0.08
C GLN A 376 24.92 18.25 -0.39
N VAL A 377 24.33 18.38 -1.58
CA VAL A 377 23.70 19.62 -2.03
C VAL A 377 22.19 19.53 -1.88
N THR A 378 21.62 20.57 -1.27
CA THR A 378 20.18 20.76 -1.14
C THR A 378 19.68 21.70 -2.23
N PHE A 379 18.64 21.29 -2.95
CA PHE A 379 18.08 22.04 -4.08
C PHE A 379 16.62 22.39 -3.85
N THR A 380 16.21 23.63 -4.10
CA THR A 380 14.81 23.97 -4.37
C THR A 380 14.41 23.41 -5.73
N ILE A 381 13.27 22.73 -5.80
CA ILE A 381 12.74 22.15 -7.04
C ILE A 381 11.66 23.06 -7.63
N THR A 382 11.79 23.40 -8.91
CA THR A 382 10.71 24.05 -9.68
C THR A 382 10.47 23.33 -10.99
N MET A 383 9.21 23.22 -11.39
CA MET A 383 8.78 22.53 -12.62
C MET A 383 8.15 23.54 -13.57
N ASP A 384 8.30 23.33 -14.88
CA ASP A 384 7.59 24.12 -15.89
C ASP A 384 6.09 23.81 -15.89
N ASP A 385 5.75 22.55 -15.65
CA ASP A 385 4.39 22.04 -15.47
C ASP A 385 4.39 21.03 -14.30
N PRO A 386 3.67 21.29 -13.20
CA PRO A 386 3.60 20.38 -12.06
C PRO A 386 2.92 19.03 -12.33
N GLU A 387 2.10 18.92 -13.38
CA GLU A 387 1.34 17.70 -13.73
C GLU A 387 2.08 16.87 -14.80
N HIS A 388 2.70 17.54 -15.77
CA HIS A 388 3.40 16.93 -16.89
C HIS A 388 4.74 17.59 -17.17
N PRO A 389 5.69 17.56 -16.22
CA PRO A 389 6.92 18.33 -16.35
C PRO A 389 7.67 17.91 -17.61
N THR A 390 8.05 18.91 -18.41
CA THR A 390 9.01 18.72 -19.50
C THR A 390 10.38 19.25 -19.11
N LYS A 391 10.41 20.13 -18.10
CA LYS A 391 11.62 20.68 -17.52
C LYS A 391 11.52 20.76 -16.01
N ILE A 392 12.62 20.43 -15.34
CA ILE A 392 12.73 20.59 -13.88
C ILE A 392 13.99 21.37 -13.58
N THR A 393 13.87 22.43 -12.80
CA THR A 393 15.00 23.22 -12.36
C THR A 393 15.30 22.87 -10.91
N LEU A 394 16.51 22.37 -10.69
CA LEU A 394 17.14 22.25 -9.38
C LEU A 394 17.96 23.51 -9.16
N GLN A 395 17.60 24.29 -8.15
CA GLN A 395 18.36 25.47 -7.72
C GLN A 395 18.96 25.20 -6.35
N ASP A 396 20.28 25.13 -6.27
CA ASP A 396 20.99 24.96 -5.00
C ASP A 396 20.63 26.11 -4.05
N VAL A 397 20.29 25.75 -2.81
CA VAL A 397 19.83 26.70 -1.78
C VAL A 397 20.95 27.59 -1.26
N ASP A 398 22.18 27.09 -1.29
CA ASP A 398 23.37 27.75 -0.74
C ASP A 398 24.23 28.40 -1.84
N ASP A 399 24.18 27.88 -3.07
CA ASP A 399 24.93 28.41 -4.22
C ASP A 399 24.04 28.72 -5.45
N SER A 400 23.72 30.00 -5.64
CA SER A 400 22.98 30.47 -6.83
C SER A 400 23.63 30.14 -8.19
N THR A 401 24.92 29.78 -8.21
CA THR A 401 25.64 29.39 -9.43
C THR A 401 25.52 27.91 -9.77
N ASN A 402 25.01 27.10 -8.84
CA ASN A 402 24.68 25.69 -9.03
C ASN A 402 23.19 25.52 -9.35
N THR A 403 22.84 25.76 -10.62
CA THR A 403 21.49 25.53 -11.15
C THR A 403 21.55 24.41 -12.18
N ILE A 404 20.59 23.48 -12.16
CA ILE A 404 20.53 22.36 -13.10
C ILE A 404 19.13 22.28 -13.68
N VAL A 405 19.00 22.49 -14.98
CA VAL A 405 17.72 22.29 -15.69
C VAL A 405 17.73 20.91 -16.35
N LEU A 406 16.82 20.06 -15.90
CA LEU A 406 16.59 18.70 -16.40
C LEU A 406 15.50 18.70 -17.47
N SER A 407 15.56 17.73 -18.38
CA SER A 407 14.65 17.52 -19.49
C SER A 407 14.12 16.09 -19.52
N ASN A 408 12.83 15.89 -19.73
CA ASN A 408 12.26 14.55 -19.91
C ASN A 408 12.53 13.96 -21.31
N LYS A 409 13.05 14.77 -22.24
CA LYS A 409 13.49 14.32 -23.56
C LYS A 409 14.97 14.00 -23.53
N VAL A 410 15.35 12.93 -24.25
CA VAL A 410 16.75 12.53 -24.42
C VAL A 410 17.57 13.68 -24.98
N ILE A 411 18.76 13.88 -24.41
CA ILE A 411 19.75 14.82 -24.93
C ILE A 411 20.98 14.01 -25.28
N TYR A 412 21.32 14.00 -26.57
CA TYR A 412 22.54 13.39 -27.06
C TYR A 412 23.65 14.43 -27.16
N TYR A 413 24.88 14.01 -26.90
CA TYR A 413 26.07 14.86 -26.91
C TYR A 413 25.90 16.12 -26.03
N PRO A 414 25.54 15.95 -24.75
CA PRO A 414 25.19 17.06 -23.87
C PRO A 414 26.33 18.07 -23.63
N SER A 415 27.58 17.74 -23.95
CA SER A 415 28.75 18.62 -23.77
C SER A 415 28.94 19.67 -24.88
N GLU A 416 28.14 19.65 -25.96
CA GLU A 416 28.21 20.67 -27.01
C GLU A 416 27.80 22.06 -26.48
N LYS A 417 28.64 23.07 -26.70
CA LYS A 417 28.51 24.43 -26.14
C LYS A 417 27.58 25.34 -26.94
#